data_AF-A0AAP0GHE2-F1
#
_entry.id   AF-A0AAP0GHE2-F1
#
_cell.length_a   1.000
_cell.length_b   1.000
_cell.length_c   1.000
_cell.angle_alpha   90.00
_cell.angle_beta   90.00
_cell.angle_gamma   90.00
#
_symmetry.space_group_name_H-M   'P 1'
#
loop_
_entity.id
_entity.type
_entity.pdbx_description
1 polymer ?
#
loop_
_entity_poly.entity_id
_entity_poly.type
_entity_poly.pdbx_seq_one_letter_code
_entity_poly.pdbx_strand_id
1 'polypeptide(L)'
;MAPSIDRSEIAFFDLETTFPTRPGQGSAILEFGSILVCPRKLVELESYETLVQPPDLSLISTLTDRGNCITANAILSAPTFSDIADKV
;
A
#
# COMPACT_ATOMS: atom_id res chain seq x y z
N MET A 1 -5.38 25.63 -29.76
CA MET A 1 -5.48 24.44 -28.88
C MET A 1 -4.07 23.90 -28.70
N ALA A 2 -3.51 23.96 -27.49
CA ALA A 2 -2.22 23.31 -27.22
C ALA A 2 -2.42 21.79 -27.32
N PRO A 3 -1.43 21.01 -27.81
CA PRO A 3 -1.56 19.57 -27.82
C PRO A 3 -1.69 19.13 -26.35
N SER A 4 -2.75 18.39 -26.04
CA SER A 4 -2.80 17.59 -24.82
C SER A 4 -1.65 16.60 -24.95
N ILE A 5 -0.49 16.94 -24.39
CA ILE A 5 0.55 15.96 -24.14
C ILE A 5 -0.15 14.99 -23.21
N ASP A 6 -0.50 13.83 -23.76
CA ASP A 6 -0.95 12.69 -23.01
C ASP A 6 0.11 12.50 -21.91
N ARG A 7 -0.22 12.95 -20.70
CA ARG A 7 0.62 12.78 -19.51
C ARG A 7 0.38 11.34 -19.08
N SER A 8 0.77 10.42 -19.95
CA SER A 8 0.79 9.02 -19.61
C SER A 8 1.94 8.88 -18.60
N GLU A 9 1.62 9.01 -17.32
CA GLU A 9 2.48 8.56 -16.24
C GLU A 9 2.18 7.09 -15.95
N ILE A 10 3.14 6.35 -15.40
CA ILE A 10 2.92 4.98 -14.94
C ILE A 10 2.90 5.00 -13.43
N ALA A 11 1.79 4.57 -12.83
CA ALA A 11 1.72 4.31 -11.40
C ALA A 11 2.03 2.83 -11.13
N PHE A 12 2.98 2.58 -10.24
CA PHE A 12 3.20 1.25 -9.67
C PHE A 12 2.65 1.24 -8.26
N PHE A 13 2.04 0.12 -7.89
CA PHE A 13 1.56 -0.13 -6.54
C PHE A 13 2.20 -1.42 -6.06
N ASP A 14 2.75 -1.38 -4.86
CA ASP A 14 3.28 -2.55 -4.16
C ASP A 14 2.62 -2.64 -2.80
N LEU A 15 2.01 -3.79 -2.51
CA LEU A 15 1.14 -3.97 -1.35
C LEU A 15 1.64 -5.12 -0.49
N GLU A 16 1.96 -4.83 0.76
CA GLU A 16 2.16 -5.88 1.74
C GLU A 16 0.82 -6.24 2.37
N THR A 17 0.56 -7.55 2.48
CA THR A 17 -0.74 -8.06 2.93
C THR A 17 -0.57 -9.10 4.02
N THR A 18 -1.63 -9.30 4.80
CA THR A 18 -1.72 -10.47 5.68
C THR A 18 -1.75 -11.73 4.82
N PHE A 19 -0.89 -12.70 5.13
CA PHE A 19 -0.93 -13.99 4.45
C PHE A 19 -1.96 -14.90 5.15
N PRO A 20 -3.00 -15.39 4.44
CA PRO A 20 -3.99 -16.28 5.01
C PRO A 20 -3.33 -17.63 5.36
N THR A 21 -3.49 -18.06 6.61
CA THR A 21 -2.93 -19.33 7.12
C THR A 21 -3.93 -20.48 7.06
N ARG A 22 -5.20 -20.17 6.77
CA ARG A 22 -6.32 -21.12 6.73
C ARG A 22 -7.20 -20.87 5.51
N PRO A 23 -7.81 -21.91 4.92
CA PRO A 23 -8.80 -21.75 3.88
C PRO A 23 -9.95 -20.86 4.34
N GLY A 24 -10.31 -19.85 3.55
CA GLY A 24 -11.37 -18.89 3.87
C GLY A 24 -10.96 -17.75 4.82
N GLN A 25 -9.72 -17.70 5.29
CA GLN A 25 -9.19 -16.52 5.97
C GLN A 25 -9.00 -15.40 4.93
N GLY A 26 -9.54 -14.21 5.20
CA GLY A 26 -9.39 -13.04 4.34
C GLY A 26 -7.96 -12.49 4.35
N SER A 27 -7.65 -11.65 3.36
CA SER A 27 -6.41 -10.89 3.29
C SER A 27 -6.72 -9.41 3.51
N ALA A 28 -5.86 -8.70 4.22
CA ALA A 28 -5.91 -7.25 4.36
C ALA A 28 -4.58 -6.61 4.01
N ILE A 29 -4.63 -5.38 3.50
CA ILE A 29 -3.46 -4.55 3.20
C ILE A 29 -2.89 -4.05 4.53
N LEU A 30 -1.58 -4.19 4.71
CA LEU A 30 -0.81 -3.73 5.86
C LEU A 30 0.16 -2.60 5.51
N GLU A 31 0.57 -2.53 4.25
CA GLU A 31 1.40 -1.47 3.70
C GLU A 31 0.93 -1.15 2.28
N PHE A 32 0.94 0.14 1.94
CA PHE A 32 0.63 0.63 0.62
C PHE A 32 1.81 1.47 0.11
N GLY A 33 2.61 0.87 -0.76
CA GLY A 33 3.66 1.52 -1.52
C GLY A 33 3.16 1.91 -2.91
N SER A 34 3.53 3.10 -3.35
CA SER A 34 3.26 3.55 -4.72
C SER A 34 4.35 4.47 -5.23
N ILE A 35 4.60 4.39 -6.54
CA ILE A 35 5.49 5.32 -7.24
C ILE A 35 4.86 5.75 -8.56
N LEU A 36 5.05 7.03 -8.91
CA LEU A 36 4.69 7.60 -10.19
C LEU A 36 5.96 7.71 -11.04
N VAL A 37 5.92 7.22 -12.28
CA VAL A 37 7.10 7.12 -13.14
C VAL A 37 6.85 7.80 -14.49
N CYS A 38 7.84 8.56 -14.96
CA CYS A 38 7.84 9.07 -16.33
C CYS A 38 8.21 7.94 -17.31
N PRO A 39 7.32 7.48 -18.20
CA PRO A 39 7.61 6.32 -19.05
C PRO A 39 8.72 6.58 -20.07
N ARG A 40 8.98 7.85 -20.43
CA ARG A 40 10.01 8.21 -21.40
C ARG A 40 11.42 8.26 -20.82
N LYS A 41 11.52 8.59 -19.54
CA LYS A 41 12.81 8.77 -18.84
C LYS A 41 13.10 7.62 -17.87
N LEU A 42 12.07 6.85 -17.50
CA LEU A 42 12.13 5.80 -16.48
C LEU A 42 12.69 6.31 -15.16
N VAL A 43 12.28 7.54 -14.79
CA VAL A 43 12.62 8.16 -13.51
C VAL A 43 11.36 8.25 -12.67
N GLU A 44 11.52 8.01 -11.37
CA GLU A 44 10.51 8.29 -10.36
C GLU A 44 10.23 9.80 -10.33
N LEU A 45 8.95 10.13 -10.31
CA LEU A 45 8.42 11.49 -10.22
C LEU A 45 7.91 11.78 -8.82
N GLU A 46 7.26 10.79 -8.20
CA GLU A 46 6.70 10.84 -6.86
C GLU A 46 6.67 9.43 -6.26
N SER A 47 6.79 9.35 -4.93
CA SER A 47 6.61 8.14 -4.16
C SER A 47 5.73 8.40 -2.95
N TYR A 48 4.97 7.38 -2.58
CA TYR A 48 4.18 7.37 -1.37
C TYR A 48 4.22 5.97 -0.74
N GLU A 49 4.48 5.92 0.55
CA GLU A 49 4.55 4.69 1.33
C GLU A 49 3.91 4.93 2.68
N THR A 50 3.05 4.01 3.12
CA THR A 50 2.47 4.06 4.45
C THR A 50 2.01 2.69 4.92
N LEU A 51 1.97 2.49 6.23
CA LEU A 51 1.23 1.37 6.81
C LEU A 51 -0.27 1.63 6.72
N VAL A 52 -1.05 0.55 6.69
CA VAL A 52 -2.51 0.60 6.61
C VAL A 52 -3.11 -0.22 7.75
N GLN A 53 -4.00 0.41 8.52
CA GLN A 53 -4.80 -0.28 9.52
C GLN A 53 -5.93 -1.06 8.82
N PRO A 54 -6.00 -2.39 8.99
CA PRO A 54 -7.07 -3.17 8.40
C PRO A 54 -8.38 -2.96 9.19
N PRO A 55 -9.54 -3.11 8.52
CA PRO A 55 -10.84 -2.95 9.19
C PRO A 55 -11.12 -4.05 10.23
N ASP A 56 -10.52 -5.24 10.04
CA ASP A 56 -10.58 -6.34 10.99
C ASP A 56 -9.22 -6.55 11.65
N LEU A 57 -9.10 -6.12 12.92
CA LEU A 57 -7.88 -6.24 13.71
C LEU A 57 -7.57 -7.68 14.14
N SER A 58 -8.50 -8.63 13.98
CA SER A 58 -8.18 -10.04 14.23
C SER A 58 -7.14 -10.57 13.24
N LEU A 59 -7.04 -9.98 12.05
CA LEU A 59 -6.10 -10.38 11.00
C LEU A 59 -4.64 -10.10 11.36
N ILE A 60 -4.38 -9.11 12.22
CA ILE A 60 -3.02 -8.74 12.66
C ILE A 60 -2.53 -9.54 13.86
N SER A 61 -3.42 -10.28 14.55
CA SER A 61 -3.07 -11.12 15.71
C SER A 61 -2.09 -12.25 15.36
N THR A 62 -2.01 -12.63 14.08
CA THR A 62 -1.13 -13.67 13.56
C THR A 62 0.21 -13.15 13.03
N LEU A 63 0.46 -11.83 13.12
CA LEU A 63 1.73 -11.22 12.75
C LEU A 63 2.77 -11.47 13.85
N THR A 64 3.24 -12.71 13.95
CA THR A 64 4.45 -13.02 14.72
C THR A 64 5.66 -12.72 13.85
N ASP A 65 6.30 -11.58 14.12
CA ASP A 65 7.67 -11.22 13.72
C ASP A 65 8.07 -11.76 12.34
N ARG A 66 7.27 -11.38 11.32
CA ARG A 66 7.71 -11.54 9.93
C ARG A 66 8.88 -10.58 9.80
N GLY A 67 10.01 -11.01 9.24
CA GLY A 67 11.23 -10.19 9.13
C GLY A 67 11.10 -8.85 8.36
N ASN A 68 9.88 -8.45 8.00
CA ASN A 68 9.49 -7.14 7.52
C ASN A 68 9.12 -6.35 8.78
N CYS A 69 9.81 -5.24 9.08
CA CYS A 69 9.75 -4.46 10.33
C CYS A 69 8.37 -3.89 10.76
N ILE A 70 7.26 -4.44 10.27
CA ILE A 70 5.88 -4.07 10.54
C ILE A 70 5.43 -4.71 11.86
N THR A 71 5.31 -3.88 12.90
CA THR A 71 4.78 -4.31 14.20
C THR A 71 3.27 -4.08 14.28
N ALA A 72 2.57 -4.91 15.08
CA ALA A 72 1.14 -4.75 15.31
C ALA A 72 0.79 -3.34 15.85
N ASN A 73 1.62 -2.78 16.73
CA ASN A 73 1.41 -1.43 17.26
C ASN A 73 1.55 -0.34 16.19
N ALA A 74 2.47 -0.51 15.24
CA ALA A 74 2.62 0.42 14.12
C ALA A 74 1.38 0.39 13.22
N ILE A 75 0.84 -0.80 12.92
CA ILE A 75 -0.42 -0.95 12.17
C ILE A 75 -1.60 -0.34 12.93
N LEU A 76 -1.68 -0.51 14.25
CA LEU A 76 -2.76 0.06 15.06
C LEU A 76 -2.77 1.59 15.07
N SER A 77 -1.61 2.21 14.85
CA SER A 77 -1.48 3.67 14.79
C SER A 77 -1.53 4.22 13.35
N ALA A 78 -1.67 3.34 12.37
CA ALA A 78 -1.67 3.69 10.95
C ALA A 78 -3.05 4.22 10.49
N PRO A 79 -3.11 4.99 9.39
CA PRO A 79 -4.39 5.37 8.77
C PRO A 79 -5.12 4.13 8.23
N THR A 80 -6.45 4.23 8.09
CA THR A 80 -7.20 3.23 7.34
C THR A 80 -7.00 3.44 5.84
N PHE A 81 -7.34 2.44 5.02
CA PHE A 81 -7.30 2.62 3.56
C PHE A 81 -8.21 3.77 3.09
N SER A 82 -9.35 3.97 3.77
CA SER A 82 -10.28 5.06 3.42
C SER A 82 -9.65 6.44 3.65
N ASP A 83 -8.77 6.58 4.66
CA ASP A 83 -8.11 7.85 4.96
C ASP A 83 -7.04 8.23 3.92
N ILE A 84 -6.52 7.24 3.17
CA ILE A 84 -5.46 7.46 2.18
C ILE A 84 -5.95 7.38 0.73
N ALA A 85 -7.18 6.91 0.50
CA ALA A 85 -7.70 6.61 -0.84
C ALA A 85 -7.76 7.84 -1.76
N ASP A 86 -7.95 9.06 -1.22
CA ASP A 86 -7.93 10.28 -2.03
C ASP A 86 -6.52 10.69 -2.48
N LYS A 87 -5.48 10.09 -1.87
CA LYS A 87 -4.07 10.37 -2.17
C LYS A 87 -3.46 9.38 -3.17
N VAL A 88 -3.92 8.13 -3.19
CA VAL A 88 -3.32 7.02 -3.95
C VAL A 88 -4.14 6.60 -5.16
#